data_AF-A0A1J3HBE3-F1
#
_entry.id   AF-A0A1J3HBE3-F1
#
_cell.length_a   1.000
_cell.length_b   1.000
_cell.length_c   1.000
_cell.angle_alpha   90.00
_cell.angle_beta   90.00
_cell.angle_gamma   90.00
#
_symmetry.space_group_name_H-M   'P 1'
#
loop_
_entity.id
_entity.type
_entity.pdbx_description
1 polymer ?
#
loop_
_entity_poly.entity_id
_entity_poly.type
_entity_poly.pdbx_seq_one_letter_code
_entity_poly.pdbx_strand_id
1 'polypeptide(L)'
;SRNAVETIVVDTAEKLAKKGMRELLQNGIEDLKKFLARDGIVCRYNKEQRVYVGWLVFQISACYQTIALSKKVSGEVLRVMKKPRKHHREYDSLRQDLTESESEWCEFLTEFSTEDVLRVFASTNLGERCRELAIRRLKSLLSDHTSNKERIEIRVMRLLQKDLVSRLKEEGLSENLFQVLGEVVVHVANELSSSEDDKWFDLWSYIATECKTEFKKAVYIFQCLTMMVDDDKDFMVPTIESLIPEISSRLKPEGDLLLVDESCWIAAFVGAFCVIIHLIEIRIETVKEVMCSMVDSVRELVERRLEVGFVMGAFQEVESIVKKQLKWYCTSEYRLVKGLLWRLDEIEDMEMESKDVLLRINTSLESGVYDALKDIPKSELDWLSKPEA
;
A
#
# COMPACT_ATOMS: atom_id res chain seq x y z
N SER A 1 27.34 -2.78 14.69
CA SER A 1 28.34 -3.61 15.40
C SER A 1 28.00 -3.58 16.87
N ARG A 2 28.32 -4.65 17.63
CA ARG A 2 28.13 -4.66 19.09
C ARG A 2 29.11 -3.70 19.76
N ASN A 3 28.66 -2.94 20.76
CA ASN A 3 29.55 -2.11 21.55
C ASN A 3 30.42 -2.97 22.50
N ALA A 4 31.49 -2.41 23.07
CA ALA A 4 32.44 -3.17 23.89
C ALA A 4 31.78 -3.89 25.10
N VAL A 5 30.76 -3.27 25.71
CA VAL A 5 30.02 -3.86 26.84
C VAL A 5 29.13 -5.01 26.35
N GLU A 6 28.42 -4.83 25.25
CA GLU A 6 27.55 -5.86 24.65
C GLU A 6 28.36 -7.10 24.26
N THR A 7 29.52 -6.90 23.63
CA THR A 7 30.42 -7.98 23.24
C THR A 7 30.88 -8.77 24.46
N ILE A 8 31.34 -8.10 25.52
CA ILE A 8 31.78 -8.77 26.75
C ILE A 8 30.63 -9.57 27.38
N VAL A 9 29.45 -8.97 27.50
CA VAL A 9 28.30 -9.57 28.18
C VAL A 9 27.78 -10.78 27.40
N VAL A 10 27.58 -10.64 26.08
CA VAL A 10 27.03 -11.73 25.26
C VAL A 10 28.06 -12.85 25.08
N ASP A 11 29.33 -12.55 24.83
CA ASP A 11 30.37 -13.58 24.70
C ASP A 11 30.56 -14.36 26.00
N THR A 12 30.40 -13.69 27.15
CA THR A 12 30.44 -14.36 28.46
C THR A 12 29.21 -15.26 28.64
N ALA A 13 28.03 -14.80 28.25
CA ALA A 13 26.81 -15.60 28.29
C ALA A 13 26.92 -16.86 27.39
N GLU A 14 27.45 -16.72 26.18
CA GLU A 14 27.71 -17.84 25.27
C GLU A 14 28.70 -18.85 25.86
N LYS A 15 29.80 -18.37 26.47
CA LYS A 15 30.79 -19.23 27.14
C LYS A 15 30.18 -20.00 28.32
N LEU A 16 29.34 -19.34 29.12
CA LEU A 16 28.65 -19.98 30.25
C LEU A 16 27.61 -21.00 29.78
N ALA A 17 26.86 -20.69 28.72
CA ALA A 17 25.92 -21.62 28.11
C ALA A 17 26.63 -22.88 27.55
N LYS A 18 27.77 -22.71 26.87
CA LYS A 18 28.60 -23.81 26.37
C LYS A 18 29.16 -24.69 27.49
N LYS A 19 29.39 -24.14 28.68
CA LYS A 19 29.82 -24.88 29.89
C LYS A 19 28.64 -25.51 30.65
N GLY A 20 27.42 -25.43 30.14
CA GLY A 20 26.22 -26.00 30.77
C GLY A 20 25.70 -25.18 31.97
N MET A 21 26.24 -23.98 32.21
CA MET A 21 25.90 -23.14 33.37
C MET A 21 24.63 -22.31 33.16
N ARG A 22 23.53 -22.95 32.75
CA ARG A 22 22.27 -22.27 32.39
C ARG A 22 21.60 -21.61 33.59
N GLU A 23 21.66 -22.25 34.75
CA GLU A 23 21.07 -21.73 35.99
C GLU A 23 21.71 -20.40 36.41
N LEU A 24 23.02 -20.22 36.19
CA LEU A 24 23.69 -18.94 36.47
C LEU A 24 23.16 -17.80 35.58
N LEU A 25 22.87 -18.09 34.32
CA LEU A 25 22.32 -17.10 33.38
C LEU A 25 20.86 -16.76 33.71
N GLN A 26 20.05 -17.76 34.07
CA GLN A 26 18.68 -17.57 34.52
C GLN A 26 18.62 -16.75 35.81
N ASN A 27 19.42 -17.11 36.82
CA ASN A 27 19.50 -16.38 38.08
C ASN A 27 19.98 -14.94 37.88
N GLY A 28 20.96 -14.73 37.00
CA GLY A 28 21.43 -13.38 36.65
C GLY A 28 20.35 -12.51 36.04
N ILE A 29 19.48 -13.07 35.18
CA ILE A 29 18.34 -12.32 34.62
C ILE A 29 17.27 -12.05 35.69
N GLU A 30 16.98 -13.00 36.57
CA GLU A 30 16.03 -12.78 37.67
C GLU A 30 16.52 -11.72 38.67
N ASP A 31 17.81 -11.70 38.97
CA ASP A 31 18.39 -10.67 39.82
C ASP A 31 18.42 -9.30 39.14
N LEU A 32 18.64 -9.26 37.81
CA LEU A 32 18.48 -8.06 37.01
C LEU A 32 17.04 -7.54 37.05
N LYS A 33 16.02 -8.42 36.94
CA LYS A 33 14.61 -8.03 37.11
C LYS A 33 14.38 -7.39 38.47
N LYS A 34 14.82 -8.02 39.56
CA LYS A 34 14.67 -7.46 40.92
C LYS A 34 15.37 -6.11 41.07
N PHE A 35 16.56 -5.96 40.49
CA PHE A 35 17.29 -4.70 40.50
C PHE A 35 16.51 -3.60 39.76
N LEU A 36 16.10 -3.86 38.51
CA LEU A 36 15.37 -2.91 37.68
C LEU A 36 14.00 -2.55 38.27
N ALA A 37 13.35 -3.49 38.98
CA ALA A 37 12.11 -3.22 39.71
C ALA A 37 12.30 -2.19 40.82
N ARG A 38 13.40 -2.31 41.57
CA ARG A 38 13.75 -1.40 42.67
C ARG A 38 14.26 -0.07 42.16
N ASP A 39 15.14 -0.10 41.17
CA ASP A 39 15.76 1.08 40.59
C ASP A 39 14.73 1.89 39.78
N GLY A 40 13.79 1.23 39.07
CA GLY A 40 12.68 1.90 38.36
C GLY A 40 11.67 2.64 39.25
N ILE A 41 11.71 2.45 40.57
CA ILE A 41 10.93 3.27 41.53
C ILE A 41 11.54 4.67 41.65
N VAL A 42 12.88 4.75 41.62
CA VAL A 42 13.68 5.96 41.85
C VAL A 42 14.09 6.62 40.53
N CYS A 43 14.50 5.81 39.56
CA CYS A 43 15.00 6.19 38.25
C CYS A 43 13.90 6.05 37.20
N ARG A 44 13.70 7.10 36.38
CA ARG A 44 12.81 7.03 35.22
C ARG A 44 13.62 6.64 33.98
N TYR A 45 13.56 5.36 33.61
CA TYR A 45 14.20 4.89 32.39
C TYR A 45 13.55 5.51 31.15
N ASN A 46 14.37 6.10 30.29
CA ASN A 46 13.92 6.65 29.02
C ASN A 46 13.66 5.53 27.99
N LYS A 47 13.26 5.91 26.78
CA LYS A 47 12.93 4.95 25.72
C LYS A 47 14.16 4.14 25.28
N GLU A 48 15.30 4.78 25.03
CA GLU A 48 16.50 4.09 24.57
C GLU A 48 17.05 3.10 25.60
N GLN A 49 17.04 3.47 26.89
CA GLN A 49 17.52 2.63 27.98
C GLN A 49 16.71 1.33 28.12
N ARG A 50 15.39 1.40 27.96
CA ARG A 50 14.52 0.22 28.04
C ARG A 50 14.76 -0.71 26.85
N VAL A 51 14.82 -0.15 25.64
CA VAL A 51 15.10 -0.92 24.41
C VAL A 51 16.45 -1.63 24.50
N TYR A 52 17.48 -0.91 24.95
CA TYR A 52 18.81 -1.46 25.14
C TYR A 52 18.83 -2.65 26.11
N VAL A 53 18.20 -2.51 27.28
CA VAL A 53 18.15 -3.57 28.30
C VAL A 53 17.33 -4.77 27.82
N GLY A 54 16.18 -4.55 27.18
CA GLY A 54 15.35 -5.62 26.63
C GLY A 54 16.08 -6.42 25.56
N TRP A 55 16.78 -5.74 24.64
CA TRP A 55 17.60 -6.39 23.63
C TRP A 55 18.73 -7.21 24.25
N LEU A 56 19.43 -6.66 25.25
CA LEU A 56 20.56 -7.35 25.89
C LEU A 56 20.08 -8.63 26.61
N VAL A 57 18.96 -8.58 27.32
CA VAL A 57 18.35 -9.75 27.98
C VAL A 57 17.93 -10.80 26.98
N PHE A 58 17.36 -10.39 25.85
CA PHE A 58 17.00 -11.32 24.79
C PHE A 58 18.24 -12.06 24.25
N GLN A 59 19.35 -11.35 23.99
CA GLN A 59 20.59 -11.95 23.51
C GLN A 59 21.17 -12.95 24.52
N ILE A 60 21.22 -12.60 25.80
CA ILE A 60 21.70 -13.49 26.88
C ILE A 60 20.82 -14.73 26.96
N SER A 61 19.50 -14.55 26.94
CA SER A 61 18.54 -15.65 27.03
C SER A 61 18.63 -16.59 25.82
N ALA A 62 18.80 -16.05 24.62
CA ALA A 62 18.90 -16.85 23.40
C ALA A 62 20.14 -17.77 23.38
N CYS A 63 21.12 -17.54 24.26
CA CYS A 63 22.30 -18.39 24.37
C CYS A 63 22.00 -19.77 24.97
N TYR A 64 20.90 -19.95 25.73
CA TYR A 64 20.65 -21.19 26.47
C TYR A 64 19.20 -21.72 26.40
N GLN A 65 18.28 -21.00 25.76
CA GLN A 65 16.90 -21.42 25.57
C GLN A 65 16.33 -21.00 24.21
N THR A 66 15.11 -21.46 23.90
CA THR A 66 14.47 -21.16 22.61
C THR A 66 14.20 -19.67 22.45
N ILE A 67 14.06 -19.24 21.19
CA ILE A 67 13.72 -17.86 20.85
C ILE A 67 12.39 -17.45 21.50
N ALA A 68 11.40 -18.33 21.53
CA ALA A 68 10.09 -18.06 22.15
C ALA A 68 10.21 -17.79 23.66
N LEU A 69 10.96 -18.62 24.39
CA LEU A 69 11.21 -18.40 25.81
C LEU A 69 12.05 -17.14 26.05
N SER A 70 12.98 -16.83 25.15
CA SER A 70 13.82 -15.64 25.25
C SER A 70 13.04 -14.34 25.04
N LYS A 71 12.04 -14.36 24.16
CA LYS A 71 11.08 -13.25 24.01
C LYS A 71 10.29 -13.04 25.29
N LYS A 72 9.76 -14.13 25.88
CA LYS A 72 9.01 -14.07 27.15
C LYS A 72 9.85 -13.45 28.26
N VAL A 73 11.10 -13.89 28.42
CA VAL A 73 12.01 -13.39 29.46
C VAL A 73 12.38 -11.92 29.27
N SER A 74 12.66 -11.50 28.03
CA SER A 74 12.90 -10.09 27.71
C SER A 74 11.67 -9.21 27.99
N GLY A 75 10.47 -9.70 27.61
CA GLY A 75 9.21 -9.01 27.88
C GLY A 75 8.88 -8.87 29.37
N GLU A 76 9.26 -9.86 30.19
CA GLU A 76 9.15 -9.76 31.66
C GLU A 76 10.06 -8.66 32.23
N VAL A 77 11.30 -8.57 31.76
CA VAL A 77 12.23 -7.49 32.18
C VAL A 77 11.68 -6.12 31.79
N LEU A 78 11.18 -5.98 30.57
CA LEU A 78 10.62 -4.72 30.10
C LEU A 78 9.37 -4.29 30.86
N ARG A 79 8.51 -5.23 31.26
CA ARG A 79 7.33 -4.96 32.11
C ARG A 79 7.73 -4.38 33.46
N VAL A 80 8.78 -4.93 34.07
CA VAL A 80 9.33 -4.43 35.33
C VAL A 80 9.88 -3.00 35.19
N MET A 81 10.35 -2.63 33.99
CA MET A 81 10.80 -1.27 33.67
C MET A 81 9.67 -0.31 33.27
N LYS A 82 8.40 -0.75 33.15
CA LYS A 82 7.23 0.10 32.85
C LYS A 82 6.49 0.46 34.16
N LYS A 83 6.14 1.74 34.35
CA LYS A 83 5.10 2.12 35.35
C LYS A 83 3.70 1.87 34.76
N PRO A 84 2.70 1.50 35.58
CA PRO A 84 1.33 1.36 35.10
C PRO A 84 0.80 2.73 34.68
N ARG A 85 0.30 2.85 33.45
CA ARG A 85 -0.47 4.02 33.00
C ARG A 85 -1.93 3.63 32.76
N LYS A 86 -2.81 4.49 33.27
CA LYS A 86 -4.25 4.52 33.01
C LYS A 86 -4.51 5.15 31.64
N HIS A 87 -5.54 4.62 30.98
CA HIS A 87 -6.31 5.11 29.82
C HIS A 87 -6.04 4.53 28.42
N HIS A 88 -7.16 4.05 27.88
CA HIS A 88 -7.47 3.51 26.55
C HIS A 88 -7.25 4.49 25.40
N ARG A 89 -7.08 3.95 24.19
CA ARG A 89 -7.74 4.44 22.97
C ARG A 89 -8.11 3.26 22.06
N GLU A 90 -9.23 3.45 21.37
CA GLU A 90 -9.95 2.52 20.50
C GLU A 90 -9.04 1.85 19.45
N TYR A 91 -8.90 0.54 19.53
CA TYR A 91 -8.30 -0.34 18.52
C TYR A 91 -9.14 -1.63 18.43
N ASP A 92 -10.46 -1.49 18.26
CA ASP A 92 -11.40 -2.61 18.42
C ASP A 92 -11.74 -3.39 17.14
N SER A 93 -11.24 -2.99 15.96
CA SER A 93 -11.49 -3.76 14.72
C SER A 93 -10.37 -4.73 14.33
N LEU A 94 -9.15 -4.58 14.88
CA LEU A 94 -8.01 -5.46 14.56
C LEU A 94 -7.88 -6.66 15.51
N ARG A 95 -8.59 -6.67 16.64
CA ARG A 95 -8.33 -7.63 17.74
C ARG A 95 -9.14 -8.93 17.69
N GLN A 96 -10.18 -9.01 16.87
CA GLN A 96 -11.11 -10.15 16.96
C GLN A 96 -10.54 -11.49 16.44
N ASP A 97 -9.51 -11.47 15.58
CA ASP A 97 -8.90 -12.68 14.99
C ASP A 97 -7.39 -12.86 15.27
N LEU A 98 -6.82 -12.12 16.23
CA LEU A 98 -5.37 -12.19 16.52
C LEU A 98 -5.06 -13.21 17.61
N THR A 99 -4.02 -14.01 17.39
CA THR A 99 -3.38 -14.78 18.45
C THR A 99 -2.76 -13.86 19.50
N GLU A 100 -2.55 -14.36 20.71
CA GLU A 100 -1.93 -13.59 21.81
C GLU A 100 -0.59 -12.98 21.40
N SER A 101 0.22 -13.71 20.63
CA SER A 101 1.50 -13.22 20.09
C SER A 101 1.34 -12.09 19.07
N GLU A 102 0.28 -12.08 18.25
CA GLU A 102 0.04 -11.03 17.27
C GLU A 102 -0.54 -9.77 17.92
N SER A 103 -1.39 -9.94 18.94
CA SER A 103 -1.86 -8.83 19.77
C SER A 103 -0.71 -8.11 20.46
N GLU A 104 0.27 -8.88 20.99
CA GLU A 104 1.51 -8.34 21.53
C GLU A 104 2.32 -7.57 20.48
N TRP A 105 2.45 -8.07 19.24
CA TRP A 105 3.12 -7.35 18.15
C TRP A 105 2.41 -6.07 17.75
N CYS A 106 1.07 -6.06 17.68
CA CYS A 106 0.30 -4.85 17.45
C CYS A 106 0.58 -3.82 18.55
N GLU A 107 0.62 -4.23 19.82
CA GLU A 107 1.02 -3.34 20.92
C GLU A 107 2.46 -2.83 20.77
N PHE A 108 3.43 -3.69 20.43
CA PHE A 108 4.82 -3.26 20.21
C PHE A 108 4.96 -2.25 19.07
N LEU A 109 4.30 -2.49 17.94
CA LEU A 109 4.34 -1.63 16.76
C LEU A 109 3.70 -0.25 17.03
N THR A 110 2.77 -0.13 17.99
CA THR A 110 2.23 1.19 18.39
C THR A 110 3.24 2.06 19.12
N GLU A 111 4.28 1.47 19.72
CA GLU A 111 5.34 2.20 20.45
C GLU A 111 6.55 2.55 19.55
N PHE A 112 6.57 2.04 18.31
CA PHE A 112 7.68 2.22 17.35
C PHE A 112 7.56 3.56 16.61
N SER A 113 8.72 4.13 16.24
CA SER A 113 8.72 5.26 15.29
C SER A 113 8.36 4.75 13.89
N THR A 114 7.91 5.63 12.99
CA THR A 114 7.64 5.28 11.58
C THR A 114 8.85 4.61 10.92
N GLU A 115 10.06 5.08 11.21
CA GLU A 115 11.32 4.49 10.72
C GLU A 115 11.54 3.07 11.26
N ASP A 116 11.27 2.84 12.55
CA ASP A 116 11.43 1.51 13.14
C ASP A 116 10.38 0.53 12.63
N VAL A 117 9.15 0.97 12.37
CA VAL A 117 8.11 0.15 11.73
C VAL A 117 8.56 -0.27 10.34
N LEU A 118 9.18 0.63 9.55
CA LEU A 118 9.75 0.30 8.24
C LEU A 118 10.88 -0.75 8.36
N ARG A 119 11.77 -0.62 9.34
CA ARG A 119 12.85 -1.61 9.57
C ARG A 119 12.29 -2.99 9.92
N VAL A 120 11.18 -3.05 10.66
CA VAL A 120 10.49 -4.31 10.95
C VAL A 120 9.93 -4.91 9.66
N PHE A 121 9.28 -4.10 8.82
CA PHE A 121 8.77 -4.57 7.52
C PHE A 121 9.89 -5.06 6.58
N ALA A 122 11.02 -4.35 6.54
CA ALA A 122 12.17 -4.68 5.70
C ALA A 122 12.99 -5.89 6.22
N SER A 123 12.68 -6.41 7.41
CA SER A 123 13.44 -7.50 8.02
C SER A 123 13.07 -8.85 7.40
N THR A 124 14.02 -9.45 6.69
CA THR A 124 13.90 -10.81 6.11
C THR A 124 13.96 -11.92 7.16
N ASN A 125 14.36 -11.59 8.40
CA ASN A 125 14.44 -12.54 9.52
C ASN A 125 13.12 -12.70 10.27
N LEU A 126 12.08 -11.95 9.89
CA LEU A 126 10.75 -11.99 10.49
C LEU A 126 9.79 -12.75 9.59
N GLY A 127 8.88 -13.50 10.22
CA GLY A 127 7.81 -14.19 9.48
C GLY A 127 6.88 -13.19 8.78
N GLU A 128 6.28 -13.62 7.66
CA GLU A 128 5.42 -12.80 6.80
C GLU A 128 4.33 -12.06 7.59
N ARG A 129 3.70 -12.73 8.56
CA ARG A 129 2.66 -12.12 9.39
C ARG A 129 3.15 -10.92 10.23
N CYS A 130 4.38 -10.95 10.73
CA CYS A 130 4.95 -9.81 11.45
C CYS A 130 5.22 -8.64 10.50
N ARG A 131 5.68 -8.94 9.27
CA ARG A 131 5.88 -7.94 8.23
C ARG A 131 4.56 -7.31 7.79
N GLU A 132 3.50 -8.12 7.70
CA GLU A 132 2.14 -7.67 7.41
C GLU A 132 1.60 -6.71 8.49
N LEU A 133 1.74 -7.06 9.77
CA LEU A 133 1.33 -6.17 10.87
C LEU A 133 2.12 -4.85 10.85
N ALA A 134 3.41 -4.90 10.53
CA ALA A 134 4.25 -3.72 10.42
C ALA A 134 3.82 -2.80 9.27
N ILE A 135 3.59 -3.33 8.07
CA ILE A 135 3.16 -2.49 6.93
C ILE A 135 1.75 -1.92 7.15
N ARG A 136 0.84 -2.69 7.77
CA ARG A 136 -0.50 -2.18 8.14
C ARG A 136 -0.41 -1.05 9.17
N ARG A 137 0.50 -1.16 10.15
CA ARG A 137 0.75 -0.07 11.10
C ARG A 137 1.33 1.15 10.38
N LEU A 138 2.26 0.95 9.45
CA LEU A 138 2.85 2.04 8.67
C LEU A 138 1.78 2.75 7.84
N LYS A 139 0.90 2.01 7.16
CA LYS A 139 -0.27 2.56 6.47
C LYS A 139 -1.10 3.43 7.41
N SER A 140 -1.45 2.93 8.60
CA SER A 140 -2.23 3.69 9.59
C SER A 140 -1.54 5.00 10.00
N LEU A 141 -0.24 4.98 10.28
CA LEU A 141 0.53 6.19 10.61
C LEU A 141 0.51 7.21 9.47
N LEU A 142 0.68 6.74 8.24
CA LEU A 142 0.63 7.58 7.04
C LEU A 142 -0.77 8.15 6.77
N SER A 143 -1.82 7.36 7.01
CA SER A 143 -3.21 7.84 6.93
C SER A 143 -3.52 8.91 7.99
N ASP A 144 -3.03 8.73 9.22
CA ASP A 144 -3.15 9.73 10.28
C ASP A 144 -2.38 11.01 9.92
N HIS A 145 -1.25 10.87 9.23
CA HIS A 145 -0.49 11.99 8.71
C HIS A 145 -1.23 12.75 7.61
N THR A 146 -1.72 12.07 6.58
CA THR A 146 -2.56 12.68 5.53
C THR A 146 -3.82 13.35 6.09
N SER A 147 -4.34 12.84 7.22
CA SER A 147 -5.50 13.42 7.91
C SER A 147 -5.14 14.56 8.89
N ASN A 148 -3.89 15.02 8.91
CA ASN A 148 -3.35 16.04 9.82
C ASN A 148 -3.51 15.69 11.33
N LYS A 149 -3.65 14.42 11.68
CA LYS A 149 -3.73 13.96 13.08
C LYS A 149 -2.34 13.77 13.69
N GLU A 150 -1.39 13.32 12.89
CA GLU A 150 0.02 13.18 13.26
C GLU A 150 0.90 13.86 12.21
N ARG A 151 2.10 14.31 12.61
CA ARG A 151 3.06 14.89 11.68
C ARG A 151 4.23 13.94 11.50
N ILE A 152 4.41 13.45 10.29
CA ILE A 152 5.60 12.73 9.87
C ILE A 152 6.52 13.74 9.19
N GLU A 153 7.80 13.72 9.54
CA GLU A 153 8.77 14.62 8.91
C GLU A 153 9.10 14.17 7.49
N ILE A 154 9.31 15.12 6.57
CA ILE A 154 9.64 14.84 5.16
C ILE A 154 10.88 13.95 5.00
N ARG A 155 11.87 14.06 5.91
CA ARG A 155 13.04 13.19 5.92
C ARG A 155 12.68 11.70 6.05
N VAL A 156 11.60 11.39 6.77
CA VAL A 156 11.11 10.03 6.94
C VAL A 156 10.45 9.54 5.64
N MET A 157 9.72 10.41 4.94
CA MET A 157 9.17 10.09 3.62
C MET A 157 10.28 9.78 2.61
N ARG A 158 11.40 10.52 2.65
CA ARG A 158 12.59 10.25 1.82
C ARG A 158 13.27 8.92 2.14
N LEU A 159 13.29 8.53 3.42
CA LEU A 159 13.78 7.20 3.79
C LEU A 159 12.85 6.11 3.27
N LEU A 160 11.54 6.29 3.43
CA LEU A 160 10.52 5.39 2.89
C LEU A 160 10.65 5.27 1.36
N GLN A 161 10.78 6.39 0.65
CA GLN A 161 10.91 6.44 -0.80
C GLN A 161 12.01 5.51 -1.33
N LYS A 162 13.20 5.56 -0.70
CA LYS A 162 14.37 4.76 -1.09
C LYS A 162 14.14 3.27 -0.91
N ASP A 163 13.47 2.90 0.18
CA ASP A 163 13.28 1.49 0.51
C ASP A 163 12.11 0.87 -0.25
N LEU A 164 11.00 1.60 -0.46
CA LEU A 164 9.74 1.06 -0.98
C LEU A 164 9.84 0.44 -2.38
N VAL A 165 10.58 1.04 -3.32
CA VAL A 165 10.74 0.45 -4.67
C VAL A 165 11.47 -0.90 -4.60
N SER A 166 12.45 -1.04 -3.69
CA SER A 166 13.12 -2.33 -3.47
C SER A 166 12.15 -3.37 -2.91
N ARG A 167 11.19 -2.94 -2.07
CA ARG A 167 10.19 -3.83 -1.47
C ARG A 167 9.16 -4.29 -2.50
N LEU A 168 8.76 -3.42 -3.42
CA LEU A 168 7.85 -3.78 -4.52
C LEU A 168 8.43 -4.87 -5.46
N LYS A 169 9.76 -5.03 -5.47
CA LYS A 169 10.47 -6.04 -6.27
C LYS A 169 10.74 -7.35 -5.53
N GLU A 170 10.34 -7.47 -4.26
CA GLU A 170 10.55 -8.72 -3.52
C GLU A 170 9.69 -9.85 -4.08
N GLU A 171 10.33 -10.98 -4.39
CA GLU A 171 9.64 -12.20 -4.80
C GLU A 171 8.88 -12.85 -3.63
N GLY A 172 7.72 -13.44 -3.92
CA GLY A 172 6.96 -14.22 -2.94
C GLY A 172 6.12 -13.39 -1.95
N LEU A 173 5.92 -12.09 -2.16
CA LEU A 173 4.94 -11.32 -1.39
C LEU A 173 3.53 -11.84 -1.68
N SER A 174 2.75 -12.11 -0.64
CA SER A 174 1.31 -12.36 -0.80
C SER A 174 0.60 -11.13 -1.37
N GLU A 175 -0.50 -11.36 -2.08
CA GLU A 175 -1.30 -10.32 -2.72
C GLU A 175 -1.81 -9.28 -1.70
N ASN A 176 -2.30 -9.72 -0.54
CA ASN A 176 -2.72 -8.84 0.56
C ASN A 176 -1.58 -7.93 1.04
N LEU A 177 -0.36 -8.46 1.16
CA LEU A 177 0.79 -7.70 1.60
C LEU A 177 1.21 -6.68 0.54
N PHE A 178 1.17 -7.07 -0.73
CA PHE A 178 1.44 -6.19 -1.86
C PHE A 178 0.43 -5.04 -1.96
N GLN A 179 -0.86 -5.32 -1.74
CA GLN A 179 -1.89 -4.29 -1.73
C GLN A 179 -1.64 -3.23 -0.64
N VAL A 180 -1.39 -3.66 0.59
CA VAL A 180 -1.07 -2.72 1.69
C VAL A 180 0.22 -1.93 1.41
N LEU A 181 1.22 -2.57 0.78
CA LEU A 181 2.45 -1.90 0.35
C LEU A 181 2.16 -0.82 -0.71
N GLY A 182 1.30 -1.10 -1.69
CA GLY A 182 0.91 -0.10 -2.69
C GLY A 182 0.20 1.11 -2.08
N GLU A 183 -0.69 0.91 -1.11
CA GLU A 183 -1.31 2.02 -0.38
C GLU A 183 -0.28 2.86 0.41
N VAL A 184 0.74 2.23 0.99
CA VAL A 184 1.86 2.93 1.63
C VAL A 184 2.64 3.76 0.62
N VAL A 185 2.93 3.20 -0.57
CA VAL A 185 3.60 3.92 -1.67
C VAL A 185 2.81 5.17 -2.07
N VAL A 186 1.47 5.08 -2.14
CA VAL A 186 0.60 6.23 -2.44
C VAL A 186 0.67 7.31 -1.37
N HIS A 187 0.69 6.95 -0.10
CA HIS A 187 0.82 7.98 0.92
C HIS A 187 2.16 8.72 0.82
N VAL A 188 3.24 7.99 0.56
CA VAL A 188 4.59 8.59 0.46
C VAL A 188 4.72 9.42 -0.81
N ALA A 189 4.26 8.93 -1.96
CA ALA A 189 4.33 9.68 -3.20
C ALA A 189 3.49 10.98 -3.12
N ASN A 190 2.32 10.96 -2.48
CA ASN A 190 1.46 12.15 -2.33
C ASN A 190 2.17 13.23 -1.51
N GLU A 191 2.80 12.83 -0.40
CA GLU A 191 3.50 13.78 0.48
C GLU A 191 4.72 14.39 -0.22
N LEU A 192 5.45 13.59 -0.99
CA LEU A 192 6.67 14.04 -1.69
C LEU A 192 6.36 14.96 -2.88
N SER A 193 5.33 14.67 -3.66
CA SER A 193 4.87 15.57 -4.74
C SER A 193 4.38 16.89 -4.15
N SER A 194 3.49 16.86 -3.15
CA SER A 194 2.92 18.08 -2.57
C SER A 194 3.92 18.95 -1.80
N SER A 195 4.93 18.36 -1.16
CA SER A 195 5.88 19.11 -0.32
C SER A 195 7.15 19.57 -1.06
N GLU A 196 7.61 18.80 -2.06
CA GLU A 196 8.92 19.01 -2.68
C GLU A 196 8.92 18.94 -4.21
N ASP A 197 7.74 18.83 -4.86
CA ASP A 197 7.62 18.64 -6.32
C ASP A 197 8.45 17.44 -6.82
N ASP A 198 8.53 16.38 -6.00
CA ASP A 198 9.29 15.18 -6.34
C ASP A 198 8.44 14.19 -7.12
N LYS A 199 8.84 13.98 -8.38
CA LYS A 199 8.15 13.10 -9.34
C LYS A 199 8.40 11.61 -9.12
N TRP A 200 9.34 11.24 -8.24
CA TRP A 200 9.73 9.86 -7.93
C TRP A 200 9.95 8.96 -9.17
N PHE A 201 10.88 9.37 -10.05
CA PHE A 201 11.16 8.67 -11.32
C PHE A 201 11.41 7.16 -11.19
N ASP A 202 12.04 6.70 -10.11
CA ASP A 202 12.30 5.27 -9.87
C ASP A 202 11.02 4.44 -9.77
N LEU A 203 9.93 5.01 -9.24
CA LEU A 203 8.63 4.35 -9.14
C LEU A 203 7.97 4.22 -10.52
N TRP A 204 8.03 5.27 -11.33
CA TRP A 204 7.54 5.24 -12.71
C TRP A 204 8.35 4.30 -13.60
N SER A 205 9.67 4.25 -13.40
CA SER A 205 10.54 3.27 -14.05
C SER A 205 10.24 1.84 -13.62
N TYR A 206 9.88 1.61 -12.34
CA TYR A 206 9.42 0.31 -11.85
C TYR A 206 8.17 -0.14 -12.62
N ILE A 207 7.13 0.70 -12.69
CA ILE A 207 5.88 0.38 -13.40
C ILE A 207 6.17 0.05 -14.87
N ALA A 208 6.98 0.87 -15.55
CA ALA A 208 7.31 0.70 -16.96
C ALA A 208 8.06 -0.61 -17.26
N THR A 209 8.84 -1.10 -16.29
CA THR A 209 9.64 -2.32 -16.44
C THR A 209 8.81 -3.55 -16.09
N GLU A 210 8.14 -3.52 -14.94
CA GLU A 210 7.43 -4.67 -14.39
C GLU A 210 6.09 -4.93 -15.08
N CYS A 211 5.54 -4.01 -15.86
CA CYS A 211 4.27 -4.25 -16.56
C CYS A 211 4.31 -5.43 -17.54
N LYS A 212 5.50 -5.81 -18.01
CA LYS A 212 5.68 -6.94 -18.93
C LYS A 212 5.62 -8.30 -18.25
N THR A 213 6.16 -8.38 -17.03
CA THR A 213 6.34 -9.64 -16.29
C THR A 213 5.34 -9.80 -15.16
N GLU A 214 5.08 -8.72 -14.41
CA GLU A 214 4.23 -8.65 -13.23
C GLU A 214 3.07 -7.66 -13.47
N PHE A 215 2.40 -7.80 -14.62
CA PHE A 215 1.39 -6.85 -15.12
C PHE A 215 0.38 -6.38 -14.07
N LYS A 216 -0.27 -7.32 -13.36
CA LYS A 216 -1.30 -7.00 -12.35
C LYS A 216 -0.74 -6.12 -11.22
N LYS A 217 0.47 -6.41 -10.76
CA LYS A 217 1.14 -5.63 -9.72
C LYS A 217 1.52 -4.24 -10.21
N ALA A 218 2.08 -4.13 -11.41
CA ALA A 218 2.44 -2.85 -12.02
C ALA A 218 1.21 -1.96 -12.22
N VAL A 219 0.11 -2.52 -12.74
CA VAL A 219 -1.15 -1.79 -12.93
C VAL A 219 -1.77 -1.39 -11.60
N TYR A 220 -1.74 -2.25 -10.58
CA TYR A 220 -2.24 -1.89 -9.25
C TYR A 220 -1.51 -0.66 -8.68
N ILE A 221 -0.18 -0.62 -8.78
CA ILE A 221 0.60 0.55 -8.35
C ILE A 221 0.28 1.77 -9.23
N PHE A 222 0.15 1.61 -10.54
CA PHE A 222 -0.23 2.71 -11.43
C PHE A 222 -1.61 3.30 -11.09
N GLN A 223 -2.62 2.44 -10.91
CA GLN A 223 -3.97 2.82 -10.46
C GLN A 223 -3.92 3.61 -9.15
N CYS A 224 -3.10 3.17 -8.22
CA CYS A 224 -2.86 3.80 -6.94
C CYS A 224 -2.31 5.24 -7.06
N LEU A 225 -1.52 5.54 -8.10
CA LEU A 225 -0.89 6.86 -8.32
C LEU A 225 -1.76 7.87 -9.06
N THR A 226 -2.96 7.47 -9.49
CA THR A 226 -3.80 8.29 -10.38
C THR A 226 -4.25 9.65 -9.83
N MET A 227 -4.09 9.88 -8.53
CA MET A 227 -4.49 11.12 -7.85
C MET A 227 -3.37 12.17 -7.74
N MET A 228 -2.16 11.90 -8.26
CA MET A 228 -0.94 12.63 -7.86
C MET A 228 -0.34 13.58 -8.89
N VAL A 229 -0.76 13.51 -10.15
CA VAL A 229 0.05 14.11 -11.21
C VAL A 229 -0.36 15.56 -11.39
N ASP A 230 0.50 16.46 -10.92
CA ASP A 230 0.47 17.91 -11.18
C ASP A 230 0.46 18.21 -12.70
N ASP A 231 0.37 19.49 -13.07
CA ASP A 231 0.29 19.97 -14.46
C ASP A 231 1.41 19.42 -15.37
N ASP A 232 2.59 19.11 -14.82
CA ASP A 232 3.69 18.50 -15.56
C ASP A 232 3.52 16.97 -15.62
N LYS A 233 2.63 16.53 -16.50
CA LYS A 233 2.31 15.12 -16.76
C LYS A 233 3.24 14.45 -17.79
N ASP A 234 4.26 15.14 -18.31
CA ASP A 234 5.09 14.60 -19.40
C ASP A 234 6.05 13.50 -18.93
N PHE A 235 6.49 13.55 -17.68
CA PHE A 235 7.45 12.57 -17.16
C PHE A 235 6.91 11.14 -17.06
N MET A 236 5.58 10.97 -16.96
CA MET A 236 4.92 9.67 -16.87
C MET A 236 4.63 9.05 -18.25
N VAL A 237 4.77 9.83 -19.33
CA VAL A 237 4.50 9.38 -20.70
C VAL A 237 5.29 8.13 -21.08
N PRO A 238 6.59 7.99 -20.79
CA PRO A 238 7.34 6.77 -21.10
C PRO A 238 6.78 5.52 -20.39
N THR A 239 6.27 5.68 -19.17
CA THR A 239 5.62 4.59 -18.42
C THR A 239 4.30 4.21 -19.07
N ILE A 240 3.48 5.18 -19.45
CA ILE A 240 2.22 4.92 -20.16
C ILE A 240 2.46 4.25 -21.51
N GLU A 241 3.45 4.71 -22.27
CA GLU A 241 3.84 4.10 -23.55
C GLU A 241 4.27 2.63 -23.39
N SER A 242 4.84 2.27 -22.24
CA SER A 242 5.17 0.88 -21.91
C SER A 242 3.95 0.06 -21.48
N LEU A 243 2.95 0.69 -20.85
CA LEU A 243 1.72 0.03 -20.39
C LEU A 243 0.73 -0.24 -21.53
N ILE A 244 0.58 0.68 -22.49
CA ILE A 244 -0.45 0.60 -23.54
C ILE A 244 -0.40 -0.72 -24.32
N PRO A 245 0.77 -1.23 -24.78
CA PRO A 245 0.82 -2.51 -25.49
C PRO A 245 0.36 -3.68 -24.63
N GLU A 246 0.76 -3.69 -23.35
CA GLU A 246 0.41 -4.75 -22.40
C GLU A 246 -1.07 -4.74 -22.02
N ILE A 247 -1.66 -3.54 -21.90
CA ILE A 247 -3.10 -3.36 -21.71
C ILE A 247 -3.85 -3.83 -22.96
N SER A 248 -3.42 -3.40 -24.14
CA SER A 248 -4.12 -3.68 -25.40
C SER A 248 -4.19 -5.16 -25.72
N SER A 249 -3.07 -5.89 -25.53
CA SER A 249 -3.02 -7.34 -25.74
C SER A 249 -3.91 -8.13 -24.78
N ARG A 250 -4.22 -7.58 -23.60
CA ARG A 250 -5.07 -8.22 -22.58
C ARG A 250 -6.54 -7.85 -22.71
N LEU A 251 -6.85 -6.67 -23.24
CA LEU A 251 -8.22 -6.29 -23.60
C LEU A 251 -8.72 -7.04 -24.85
N LYS A 252 -7.81 -7.37 -25.78
CA LYS A 252 -8.10 -8.14 -27.00
C LYS A 252 -7.18 -9.37 -27.06
N PRO A 253 -7.36 -10.36 -26.17
CA PRO A 253 -6.47 -11.51 -26.10
C PRO A 253 -6.60 -12.36 -27.37
N GLU A 254 -5.46 -12.71 -27.96
CA GLU A 254 -5.39 -13.57 -29.14
C GLU A 254 -5.76 -15.01 -28.76
N GLY A 255 -6.95 -15.48 -29.16
CA GLY A 255 -7.35 -16.88 -29.00
C GLY A 255 -8.76 -17.10 -28.46
N ASP A 256 -8.97 -18.24 -27.79
CA ASP A 256 -10.24 -18.57 -27.18
C ASP A 256 -10.48 -17.74 -25.91
N LEU A 257 -11.49 -16.86 -25.94
CA LEU A 257 -11.85 -16.00 -24.82
C LEU A 257 -12.24 -16.77 -23.54
N LEU A 258 -12.55 -18.06 -23.66
CA LEU A 258 -12.81 -18.94 -22.51
C LEU A 258 -11.57 -19.19 -21.63
N LEU A 259 -10.36 -18.88 -22.11
CA LEU A 259 -9.10 -19.04 -21.38
C LEU A 259 -8.56 -17.72 -20.81
N VAL A 260 -9.31 -16.63 -20.91
CA VAL A 260 -8.84 -15.33 -20.42
C VAL A 260 -8.87 -15.33 -18.90
N ASP A 261 -7.74 -14.97 -18.29
CA ASP A 261 -7.67 -14.70 -16.86
C ASP A 261 -8.49 -13.45 -16.54
N GLU A 262 -9.66 -13.65 -15.92
CA GLU A 262 -10.58 -12.61 -15.45
C GLU A 262 -9.85 -11.49 -14.70
N SER A 263 -8.98 -11.86 -13.75
CA SER A 263 -8.25 -10.88 -12.94
C SER A 263 -7.28 -10.05 -13.77
N CYS A 264 -6.71 -10.64 -14.83
CA CYS A 264 -5.79 -9.96 -15.73
C CYS A 264 -6.52 -9.01 -16.68
N TRP A 265 -7.68 -9.42 -17.17
CA TRP A 265 -8.55 -8.57 -18.00
C TRP A 265 -9.10 -7.38 -17.20
N ILE A 266 -9.57 -7.61 -15.98
CA ILE A 266 -10.01 -6.54 -15.06
C ILE A 266 -8.87 -5.55 -14.83
N ALA A 267 -7.66 -6.03 -14.54
CA ALA A 267 -6.49 -5.18 -14.40
C ALA A 267 -6.22 -4.38 -15.69
N ALA A 268 -6.33 -4.99 -16.88
CA ALA A 268 -6.15 -4.28 -18.14
C ALA A 268 -7.20 -3.18 -18.36
N PHE A 269 -8.47 -3.45 -18.08
CA PHE A 269 -9.54 -2.46 -18.20
C PHE A 269 -9.35 -1.28 -17.24
N VAL A 270 -9.04 -1.58 -15.98
CA VAL A 270 -8.76 -0.57 -14.96
C VAL A 270 -7.50 0.25 -15.31
N GLY A 271 -6.45 -0.42 -15.78
CA GLY A 271 -5.23 0.23 -16.26
C GLY A 271 -5.51 1.15 -17.44
N ALA A 272 -6.33 0.72 -18.40
CA ALA A 272 -6.75 1.52 -19.54
C ALA A 272 -7.52 2.77 -19.10
N PHE A 273 -8.45 2.63 -18.15
CA PHE A 273 -9.16 3.76 -17.54
C PHE A 273 -8.19 4.77 -16.93
N CYS A 274 -7.20 4.30 -16.17
CA CYS A 274 -6.18 5.16 -15.56
C CYS A 274 -5.32 5.87 -16.64
N VAL A 275 -4.96 5.17 -17.72
CA VAL A 275 -4.20 5.75 -18.85
C VAL A 275 -4.98 6.88 -19.52
N ILE A 276 -6.26 6.69 -19.85
CA ILE A 276 -7.04 7.71 -20.55
C ILE A 276 -7.25 8.97 -19.68
N ILE A 277 -7.43 8.80 -18.37
CA ILE A 277 -7.53 9.90 -17.41
C ILE A 277 -6.24 10.73 -17.40
N HIS A 278 -5.08 10.07 -17.39
CA HIS A 278 -3.80 10.79 -17.38
C HIS A 278 -3.45 11.45 -18.71
N LEU A 279 -3.87 10.88 -19.84
CA LEU A 279 -3.51 11.37 -21.17
C LEU A 279 -4.47 12.40 -21.77
N ILE A 280 -5.66 12.61 -21.22
CA ILE A 280 -6.73 13.42 -21.84
C ILE A 280 -6.28 14.81 -22.31
N GLU A 281 -5.36 15.45 -21.58
CA GLU A 281 -4.88 16.80 -21.89
C GLU A 281 -3.63 16.83 -22.79
N ILE A 282 -2.96 15.69 -22.97
CA ILE A 282 -1.62 15.60 -23.58
C ILE A 282 -1.66 14.86 -24.92
N ARG A 283 -2.40 13.74 -24.99
CA ARG A 283 -2.42 12.80 -26.12
C ARG A 283 -3.83 12.32 -26.43
N ILE A 284 -4.63 13.25 -26.94
CA ILE A 284 -6.04 13.04 -27.29
C ILE A 284 -6.23 11.86 -28.25
N GLU A 285 -5.36 11.68 -29.25
CA GLU A 285 -5.45 10.57 -30.21
C GLU A 285 -5.28 9.21 -29.52
N THR A 286 -4.27 9.07 -28.67
CA THR A 286 -4.05 7.85 -27.89
C THR A 286 -5.22 7.55 -26.96
N VAL A 287 -5.80 8.57 -26.34
CA VAL A 287 -6.99 8.45 -25.49
C VAL A 287 -8.16 7.84 -26.28
N LYS A 288 -8.40 8.31 -27.51
CA LYS A 288 -9.46 7.76 -28.38
C LYS A 288 -9.21 6.29 -28.67
N GLU A 289 -8.00 5.92 -29.06
CA GLU A 289 -7.64 4.55 -29.43
C GLU A 289 -7.83 3.58 -28.25
N VAL A 290 -7.36 3.97 -27.06
CA VAL A 290 -7.50 3.17 -25.84
C VAL A 290 -8.97 3.05 -25.44
N MET A 291 -9.73 4.14 -25.47
CA MET A 291 -11.15 4.12 -25.11
C MET A 291 -11.99 3.26 -26.08
N CYS A 292 -11.76 3.37 -27.39
CA CYS A 292 -12.41 2.49 -28.37
C CYS A 292 -12.08 1.01 -28.09
N SER A 293 -10.82 0.72 -27.75
CA SER A 293 -10.40 -0.64 -27.38
C SER A 293 -11.10 -1.16 -26.12
N MET A 294 -11.32 -0.31 -25.11
CA MET A 294 -12.09 -0.66 -23.91
C MET A 294 -13.54 -0.99 -24.25
N VAL A 295 -14.22 -0.14 -25.03
CA VAL A 295 -15.63 -0.33 -25.41
C VAL A 295 -15.82 -1.57 -26.28
N ASP A 296 -14.95 -1.77 -27.28
CA ASP A 296 -14.99 -2.96 -28.13
C ASP A 296 -14.78 -4.25 -27.33
N SER A 297 -13.87 -4.23 -26.34
CA SER A 297 -13.59 -5.37 -25.48
C SER A 297 -14.79 -5.75 -24.61
N VAL A 298 -15.48 -4.76 -24.03
CA VAL A 298 -16.72 -5.01 -23.28
C VAL A 298 -17.82 -5.55 -24.20
N ARG A 299 -17.98 -4.97 -25.40
CA ARG A 299 -18.96 -5.44 -26.38
C ARG A 299 -18.76 -6.92 -26.70
N GLU A 300 -17.51 -7.33 -26.96
CA GLU A 300 -17.19 -8.73 -27.26
C GLU A 300 -17.51 -9.67 -26.08
N LEU A 301 -17.25 -9.26 -24.84
CA LEU A 301 -17.59 -10.05 -23.65
C LEU A 301 -19.10 -10.20 -23.44
N VAL A 302 -19.86 -9.14 -23.71
CA VAL A 302 -21.34 -9.14 -23.63
C VAL A 302 -21.92 -10.07 -24.70
N GLU A 303 -21.47 -9.95 -25.95
CA GLU A 303 -21.91 -10.82 -27.06
C GLU A 303 -21.66 -12.31 -26.76
N ARG A 304 -20.61 -12.63 -26.00
CA ARG A 304 -20.25 -13.99 -25.59
C ARG A 304 -20.81 -14.42 -24.24
N ARG A 305 -21.60 -13.57 -23.57
CA ARG A 305 -22.20 -13.83 -22.24
C ARG A 305 -21.17 -14.12 -21.13
N LEU A 306 -20.03 -13.42 -21.17
CA LEU A 306 -18.95 -13.51 -20.16
C LEU A 306 -18.94 -12.28 -19.23
N GLU A 307 -20.09 -11.61 -19.07
CA GLU A 307 -20.20 -10.31 -18.43
C GLU A 307 -19.97 -10.33 -16.90
N VAL A 308 -20.61 -11.29 -16.20
CA VAL A 308 -20.74 -11.28 -14.74
C VAL A 308 -19.38 -11.26 -14.01
N GLY A 309 -18.39 -12.02 -14.47
CA GLY A 309 -17.05 -11.99 -13.85
C GLY A 309 -16.24 -10.76 -14.29
N PHE A 310 -16.18 -10.55 -15.60
CA PHE A 310 -15.24 -9.59 -16.20
C PHE A 310 -15.72 -8.15 -16.10
N VAL A 311 -16.86 -7.86 -16.74
CA VAL A 311 -17.36 -6.50 -16.94
C VAL A 311 -17.83 -5.91 -15.62
N MET A 312 -18.58 -6.68 -14.83
CA MET A 312 -19.06 -6.22 -13.53
C MET A 312 -17.89 -5.92 -12.57
N GLY A 313 -16.89 -6.82 -12.50
CA GLY A 313 -15.71 -6.62 -11.66
C GLY A 313 -14.91 -5.37 -12.05
N ALA A 314 -14.67 -5.17 -13.35
CA ALA A 314 -13.97 -4.00 -13.85
C ALA A 314 -14.74 -2.69 -13.60
N PHE A 315 -16.06 -2.68 -13.79
CA PHE A 315 -16.88 -1.50 -13.52
C PHE A 315 -16.90 -1.14 -12.03
N GLN A 316 -16.92 -2.12 -11.13
CA GLN A 316 -16.85 -1.87 -9.69
C GLN A 316 -15.50 -1.26 -9.27
N GLU A 317 -14.40 -1.72 -9.87
CA GLU A 317 -13.07 -1.11 -9.64
C GLU A 317 -13.02 0.33 -10.18
N VAL A 318 -13.55 0.58 -11.38
CA VAL A 318 -13.67 1.95 -11.92
C VAL A 318 -14.56 2.82 -11.03
N GLU A 319 -15.67 2.31 -10.50
CA GLU A 319 -16.52 3.02 -9.55
C GLU A 319 -15.75 3.44 -8.30
N SER A 320 -14.94 2.54 -7.74
CA SER A 320 -14.08 2.80 -6.59
C SER A 320 -13.06 3.90 -6.88
N ILE A 321 -12.43 3.88 -8.07
CA ILE A 321 -11.45 4.87 -8.51
C ILE A 321 -12.11 6.24 -8.70
N VAL A 322 -13.20 6.31 -9.45
CA VAL A 322 -13.93 7.56 -9.71
C VAL A 322 -14.29 8.24 -8.40
N LYS A 323 -14.90 7.50 -7.45
CA LYS A 323 -15.27 8.05 -6.13
C LYS A 323 -14.09 8.65 -5.35
N LYS A 324 -12.90 8.06 -5.46
CA LYS A 324 -11.68 8.60 -4.81
C LYS A 324 -11.16 9.86 -5.51
N GLN A 325 -11.39 9.98 -6.82
CA GLN A 325 -10.81 11.04 -7.67
C GLN A 325 -11.71 12.26 -7.88
N LEU A 326 -13.01 12.21 -7.55
CA LEU A 326 -14.01 13.25 -7.87
C LEU A 326 -13.54 14.70 -7.66
N LYS A 327 -12.83 14.97 -6.56
CA LYS A 327 -12.35 16.32 -6.21
C LYS A 327 -11.25 16.88 -7.12
N TRP A 328 -10.61 16.02 -7.90
CA TRP A 328 -9.49 16.36 -8.78
C TRP A 328 -9.91 16.48 -10.25
N TYR A 329 -11.12 16.06 -10.60
CA TYR A 329 -11.57 16.10 -11.98
C TYR A 329 -11.81 17.54 -12.42
N CYS A 330 -11.17 17.90 -13.52
CA CYS A 330 -11.47 19.11 -14.27
C CYS A 330 -12.54 18.81 -15.33
N THR A 331 -12.87 19.81 -16.14
CA THR A 331 -13.83 19.67 -17.25
C THR A 331 -13.43 18.55 -18.21
N SER A 332 -12.13 18.37 -18.47
CA SER A 332 -11.60 17.34 -19.37
C SER A 332 -11.90 15.92 -18.88
N GLU A 333 -11.54 15.59 -17.63
CA GLU A 333 -11.78 14.28 -17.04
C GLU A 333 -13.28 14.01 -16.88
N TYR A 334 -14.05 15.01 -16.45
CA TYR A 334 -15.51 14.90 -16.35
C TYR A 334 -16.13 14.50 -17.70
N ARG A 335 -15.78 15.22 -18.77
CA ARG A 335 -16.28 14.95 -20.13
C ARG A 335 -15.86 13.57 -20.63
N LEU A 336 -14.59 13.20 -20.42
CA LEU A 336 -14.07 11.89 -20.79
C LEU A 336 -14.85 10.76 -20.11
N VAL A 337 -15.03 10.83 -18.79
CA VAL A 337 -15.75 9.78 -18.04
C VAL A 337 -17.22 9.73 -18.46
N LYS A 338 -17.89 10.87 -18.66
CA LYS A 338 -19.26 10.91 -19.20
C LYS A 338 -19.36 10.25 -20.57
N GLY A 339 -18.42 10.56 -21.46
CA GLY A 339 -18.36 9.98 -22.80
C GLY A 339 -18.18 8.47 -22.76
N LEU A 340 -17.25 7.97 -21.94
CA LEU A 340 -17.04 6.53 -21.76
C LEU A 340 -18.29 5.83 -21.22
N LEU A 341 -18.94 6.39 -20.20
CA LEU A 341 -20.14 5.80 -19.60
C LEU A 341 -21.29 5.68 -20.62
N TRP A 342 -21.51 6.72 -21.44
CA TRP A 342 -22.51 6.67 -22.51
C TRP A 342 -22.20 5.57 -23.52
N ARG A 343 -20.94 5.47 -23.97
CA ARG A 343 -20.52 4.43 -24.92
C ARG A 343 -20.70 3.01 -24.39
N LEU A 344 -20.49 2.81 -23.09
CA LEU A 344 -20.68 1.51 -22.45
C LEU A 344 -22.17 1.19 -22.27
N ASP A 345 -23.01 2.19 -21.96
CA ASP A 345 -24.47 2.02 -21.80
C ASP A 345 -25.19 1.70 -23.12
N GLU A 346 -24.65 2.20 -24.24
CA GLU A 346 -25.11 1.93 -25.61
C GLU A 346 -24.90 0.48 -26.08
N ILE A 347 -24.11 -0.33 -25.35
CA ILE A 347 -23.88 -1.73 -25.71
C ILE A 347 -25.21 -2.51 -25.53
N GLU A 348 -25.69 -3.07 -26.64
CA GLU A 348 -26.89 -3.92 -26.67
C GLU A 348 -26.66 -5.20 -25.86
N ASP A 349 -27.74 -5.75 -25.31
CA ASP A 349 -27.75 -7.01 -24.54
C ASP A 349 -26.90 -7.07 -23.25
N MET A 350 -26.30 -5.96 -22.81
CA MET A 350 -25.62 -5.87 -21.51
C MET A 350 -26.62 -6.05 -20.36
N GLU A 351 -26.27 -6.89 -19.37
CA GLU A 351 -27.09 -7.19 -18.21
C GLU A 351 -27.37 -5.93 -17.36
N MET A 352 -28.54 -5.93 -16.71
CA MET A 352 -29.00 -4.79 -15.92
C MET A 352 -28.08 -4.51 -14.73
N GLU A 353 -27.43 -5.54 -14.20
CA GLU A 353 -26.48 -5.48 -13.10
C GLU A 353 -25.26 -4.62 -13.45
N SER A 354 -24.68 -4.78 -14.64
CA SER A 354 -23.56 -3.94 -15.09
C SER A 354 -24.01 -2.52 -15.41
N LYS A 355 -25.20 -2.36 -16.01
CA LYS A 355 -25.81 -1.04 -16.24
C LYS A 355 -26.07 -0.29 -14.95
N ASP A 356 -26.47 -0.98 -13.89
CA ASP A 356 -26.63 -0.38 -12.55
C ASP A 356 -25.29 0.16 -12.03
N VAL A 357 -24.18 -0.54 -12.24
CA VAL A 357 -22.84 -0.03 -11.87
C VAL A 357 -22.52 1.24 -12.65
N LEU A 358 -22.72 1.27 -13.98
CA LEU A 358 -22.51 2.47 -14.81
C LEU A 358 -23.35 3.66 -14.31
N LEU A 359 -24.62 3.41 -13.95
CA LEU A 359 -25.51 4.42 -13.38
C LEU A 359 -25.01 4.96 -12.04
N ARG A 360 -24.48 4.10 -11.15
CA ARG A 360 -23.88 4.53 -9.88
C ARG A 360 -22.62 5.36 -10.07
N ILE A 361 -21.78 5.01 -11.05
CA ILE A 361 -20.61 5.82 -11.44
C ILE A 361 -21.08 7.20 -11.91
N ASN A 362 -22.04 7.23 -12.85
CA ASN A 362 -22.60 8.48 -13.36
C ASN A 362 -23.19 9.35 -12.23
N THR A 363 -23.95 8.75 -11.32
CA THR A 363 -24.54 9.46 -10.16
C THR A 363 -23.46 10.01 -9.22
N SER A 364 -22.39 9.27 -9.00
CA SER A 364 -21.25 9.73 -8.20
C SER A 364 -20.54 10.91 -8.87
N LEU A 365 -20.38 10.86 -10.20
CA LEU A 365 -19.77 11.92 -10.99
C LEU A 365 -20.62 13.21 -10.95
N GLU A 366 -21.94 13.08 -11.16
CA GLU A 366 -22.89 14.19 -11.14
C GLU A 366 -23.04 14.83 -9.76
N SER A 367 -22.83 14.09 -8.67
CA SER A 367 -22.92 14.65 -7.31
C SER A 367 -21.58 15.15 -6.77
N GLY A 368 -20.47 14.58 -7.24
CA GLY A 368 -19.14 14.82 -6.68
C GLY A 368 -18.29 15.88 -7.37
N VAL A 369 -18.48 16.09 -8.68
CA VAL A 369 -17.74 17.11 -9.43
C VAL A 369 -18.38 18.48 -9.23
N TYR A 370 -17.55 19.52 -9.11
CA TYR A 370 -18.03 20.90 -8.92
C TYR A 370 -18.86 21.36 -10.13
N ASP A 371 -20.03 21.95 -9.89
CA ASP A 371 -21.00 22.29 -10.95
C ASP A 371 -20.41 23.14 -12.08
N ALA A 372 -19.49 24.07 -11.77
CA ALA A 372 -18.88 24.92 -12.80
C ALA A 372 -17.94 24.16 -13.75
N LEU A 373 -17.51 22.95 -13.39
CA LEU A 373 -16.67 22.10 -14.23
C LEU A 373 -17.49 21.16 -15.11
N LYS A 374 -18.80 21.04 -14.84
CA LYS A 374 -19.70 20.16 -15.59
C LYS A 374 -20.04 20.78 -16.92
N ASP A 375 -19.41 20.27 -17.97
CA ASP A 375 -19.81 20.52 -19.34
C ASP A 375 -20.27 19.19 -19.94
N ILE A 376 -21.55 19.08 -20.26
CA ILE A 376 -22.11 17.85 -20.82
C ILE A 376 -21.68 17.78 -22.29
N PRO A 377 -21.03 16.69 -22.73
CA PRO A 377 -20.67 16.54 -24.14
C PRO A 377 -21.93 16.64 -25.02
N LYS A 378 -21.92 17.52 -26.02
CA LYS A 378 -23.09 17.79 -26.88
C LYS A 378 -23.25 16.74 -27.99
N SER A 379 -22.25 15.88 -28.21
CA SER A 379 -22.30 14.77 -29.17
C SER A 379 -21.33 13.63 -28.80
N GLU A 380 -21.45 12.51 -29.51
CA GLU A 380 -20.66 11.27 -29.38
C GLU A 380 -19.13 11.45 -29.45
N LEU A 381 -18.65 12.58 -29.98
CA LEU A 381 -17.22 12.94 -30.07
C LEU A 381 -16.88 14.26 -29.37
N ASP A 382 -17.88 14.95 -28.82
CA ASP A 382 -17.70 16.30 -28.29
C ASP A 382 -16.87 16.32 -27.00
N TRP A 383 -16.82 15.21 -26.27
CA TRP A 383 -16.01 15.06 -25.06
C TRP A 383 -14.49 15.16 -25.31
N LEU A 384 -14.04 15.15 -26.57
CA LEU A 384 -12.64 15.35 -27.00
C LEU A 384 -12.36 16.76 -27.54
N SER A 385 -13.40 17.58 -27.72
CA SER A 385 -13.26 18.97 -28.15
C SER A 385 -12.61 19.75 -27.01
N LYS A 386 -11.49 20.44 -27.22
CA LYS A 386 -11.00 21.40 -26.22
C LYS A 386 -12.14 22.40 -25.90
N PRO A 387 -12.42 22.72 -24.62
CA PRO A 387 -13.35 23.77 -24.31
C PRO A 387 -12.90 25.05 -25.04
N GLU A 388 -13.80 25.71 -25.75
CA GLU A 388 -13.53 26.98 -26.40
C GLU A 388 -13.06 27.97 -25.32
N ALA A 389 -11.90 28.60 -25.55
CA ALA A 389 -11.24 29.51 -24.61
C ALA A 389 -12.02 30.81 -24.39
#